data_AF-A0A2M7VWJ5-F1
#
_entry.id   AF-A0A2M7VWJ5-F1
#
_cell.length_a   1.000
_cell.length_b   1.000
_cell.length_c   1.000
_cell.angle_alpha   90.00
_cell.angle_beta   90.00
_cell.angle_gamma   90.00
#
_symmetry.space_group_name_H-M   'P 1'
#
loop_
_entity.id
_entity.type
_entity.pdbx_description
1 polymer ?
#
loop_
_entity_poly.entity_id
_entity_poly.type
_entity_poly.pdbx_seq_one_letter_code
_entity_poly.pdbx_strand_id
1 'polypeptide(L)'
;MEKELYRYNPWWENNTNLLTNLLDRNESFEFLLPNITNKQIVFLTGLRRIGKTSLMKLCIKYLINEKKINPIHILYVSMDDFLLLGKTIIEIVEGFKMLHKIKNEQP
;
A
#
# COMPACT_ATOMS: atom_id res chain seq x y z
N MET A 1 8.92 13.89 -4.80
CA MET A 1 7.70 13.12 -4.46
C MET A 1 7.49 11.98 -5.43
N GLU A 2 7.25 12.24 -6.73
CA GLU A 2 6.99 11.18 -7.73
C GLU A 2 8.03 10.04 -7.73
N LYS A 3 9.32 10.37 -7.82
CA LYS A 3 10.41 9.39 -7.77
C LYS A 3 10.35 8.48 -6.53
N GLU A 4 10.02 9.05 -5.37
CA GLU A 4 9.89 8.27 -4.13
C GLU A 4 8.65 7.40 -4.14
N LEU A 5 7.54 7.87 -4.72
CA LEU A 5 6.35 7.04 -4.91
C LEU A 5 6.67 5.82 -5.78
N TYR A 6 7.32 5.98 -6.93
CA TYR A 6 7.75 4.83 -7.75
C TYR A 6 8.67 3.87 -6.98
N ARG A 7 9.62 4.41 -6.22
CA ARG A 7 10.55 3.62 -5.40
C ARG A 7 9.83 2.75 -4.37
N TYR A 8 8.78 3.27 -3.74
CA TYR A 8 7.97 2.53 -2.76
C TYR A 8 6.95 1.59 -3.39
N ASN A 9 6.59 1.82 -4.66
CA ASN A 9 5.52 1.11 -5.38
C ASN A 9 6.05 0.43 -6.66
N PRO A 10 7.05 -0.45 -6.59
CA PRO A 10 7.64 -1.08 -7.78
C PRO A 10 6.65 -1.95 -8.58
N TRP A 11 5.53 -2.36 -7.97
CA TRP A 11 4.46 -3.08 -8.68
C TRP A 11 3.77 -2.24 -9.75
N TRP A 12 3.88 -0.90 -9.72
CA TRP A 12 3.40 -0.04 -10.81
C TRP A 12 4.11 -0.32 -12.14
N GLU A 13 5.33 -0.85 -12.07
CA GLU A 13 6.17 -1.21 -13.23
C GLU A 13 6.30 -2.73 -13.39
N ASN A 14 5.32 -3.49 -12.87
CA ASN A 14 5.31 -4.96 -12.86
C ASN A 14 6.47 -5.63 -12.09
N ASN A 15 7.17 -4.89 -11.23
CA ASN A 15 8.22 -5.45 -10.38
C ASN A 15 7.65 -5.86 -9.01
N THR A 16 7.37 -7.15 -8.86
CA THR A 16 6.78 -7.74 -7.64
C THR A 16 7.79 -8.53 -6.81
N ASN A 17 9.10 -8.43 -7.07
CA ASN A 17 10.16 -9.16 -6.37
C ASN A 17 10.16 -8.90 -4.85
N LEU A 18 9.71 -7.71 -4.41
CA LEU A 18 9.59 -7.39 -2.99
C LEU A 18 8.43 -8.12 -2.29
N LEU A 19 7.49 -8.69 -3.06
CA LEU A 19 6.31 -9.39 -2.57
C LEU A 19 6.48 -10.93 -2.57
N THR A 20 7.45 -11.45 -3.33
CA THR A 20 7.71 -12.89 -3.43
C THR A 20 8.40 -13.46 -2.19
N ASN A 21 9.27 -12.67 -1.55
CA ASN A 21 10.06 -13.09 -0.38
C ASN A 21 9.37 -12.86 0.97
N LEU A 22 8.06 -12.59 0.97
CA LEU A 22 7.31 -12.39 2.20
C LEU A 22 7.05 -13.74 2.87
N LEU A 23 7.49 -13.86 4.12
CA LEU A 23 7.13 -15.01 4.95
C LEU A 23 5.62 -15.09 5.10
N ASP A 24 5.11 -16.31 5.03
CA ASP A 24 3.70 -16.54 5.22
C ASP A 24 3.28 -16.22 6.67
N ARG A 25 2.12 -15.59 6.81
CA ARG A 25 1.54 -15.09 8.07
C ARG A 25 0.03 -15.33 8.09
N ASN A 26 -0.40 -16.47 7.58
CA ASN A 26 -1.81 -16.81 7.32
C ASN A 26 -2.75 -16.39 8.46
N GLU A 27 -2.51 -16.82 9.70
CA GLU A 27 -3.41 -16.47 10.82
C GLU A 27 -3.61 -14.96 10.99
N SER A 28 -2.53 -14.20 11.14
CA SER A 28 -2.61 -12.74 11.32
C SER A 28 -3.15 -12.02 10.08
N PHE A 29 -2.90 -12.58 8.89
CA PHE A 29 -3.35 -12.00 7.63
C PHE A 29 -4.85 -12.24 7.41
N GLU A 30 -5.36 -13.43 7.74
CA GLU A 30 -6.77 -13.79 7.65
C GLU A 30 -7.66 -12.88 8.51
N PHE A 31 -7.20 -12.50 9.71
CA PHE A 31 -7.92 -11.51 10.53
C PHE A 31 -8.04 -10.12 9.87
N LEU A 32 -7.13 -9.80 8.95
CA LEU A 32 -7.08 -8.50 8.29
C LEU A 32 -7.89 -8.48 6.99
N LEU A 33 -8.11 -9.64 6.35
CA LEU A 33 -8.84 -9.75 5.08
C LEU A 33 -10.23 -9.09 5.08
N PRO A 34 -11.09 -9.25 6.11
CA PRO A 34 -12.40 -8.61 6.13
C PRO A 34 -12.33 -7.07 6.10
N ASN A 35 -11.21 -6.50 6.57
CA ASN A 35 -11.02 -5.06 6.66
C ASN A 35 -10.49 -4.45 5.36
N ILE A 36 -9.94 -5.25 4.44
CA ILE A 36 -9.38 -4.75 3.17
C ILE A 36 -10.45 -4.12 2.27
N THR A 37 -11.70 -4.58 2.35
CA THR A 37 -12.82 -4.03 1.58
C THR A 37 -13.53 -2.87 2.27
N ASN A 38 -13.11 -2.50 3.49
CA ASN A 38 -13.71 -1.38 4.22
C ASN A 38 -13.25 -0.05 3.61
N LYS A 39 -14.18 0.89 3.44
CA LYS A 39 -13.88 2.27 2.99
C LYS A 39 -13.31 3.15 4.12
N GLN A 40 -13.28 2.66 5.35
CA GLN A 40 -12.74 3.37 6.52
C GLN A 40 -11.23 3.15 6.68
N ILE A 41 -10.58 4.09 7.39
CA ILE A 41 -9.17 3.98 7.75
C ILE A 41 -9.00 2.87 8.80
N VAL A 42 -8.12 1.91 8.53
CA VAL A 42 -7.80 0.79 9.42
C VAL A 42 -6.44 1.02 10.09
N PHE A 43 -6.41 1.00 11.42
CA PHE A 43 -5.17 1.09 12.19
C PHE A 43 -4.66 -0.29 12.56
N LEU A 44 -3.46 -0.63 12.08
CA LEU A 44 -2.75 -1.84 12.51
C LEU A 44 -1.85 -1.51 13.72
N THR A 45 -2.28 -1.90 14.91
CA THR A 45 -1.61 -1.58 16.18
C THR A 45 -0.71 -2.73 16.67
N GLY A 46 0.14 -2.46 17.68
CA GLY A 46 1.03 -3.45 18.31
C GLY A 46 2.49 -3.00 18.42
N LEU A 47 3.35 -3.82 19.03
CA LEU A 47 4.74 -3.48 19.34
C LEU A 47 5.63 -3.28 18.09
N ARG A 48 6.74 -2.55 18.23
CA ARG A 48 7.72 -2.39 17.15
C ARG A 48 8.29 -3.77 16.78
N ARG A 49 8.51 -4.01 15.47
CA ARG A 49 9.12 -5.24 14.91
C ARG A 49 8.29 -6.53 14.96
N ILE A 50 6.98 -6.46 15.25
CA ILE A 50 6.09 -7.65 15.17
C ILE A 50 5.69 -8.05 13.74
N GLY A 51 6.15 -7.33 12.71
CA GLY A 51 5.84 -7.64 11.31
C GLY A 51 4.66 -6.88 10.70
N LYS A 52 4.21 -5.77 11.29
CA LYS A 52 3.13 -4.92 10.73
C LYS A 52 3.38 -4.48 9.29
N THR A 53 4.59 -4.03 8.98
CA THR A 53 4.98 -3.66 7.61
C THR A 53 4.93 -4.87 6.66
N SER A 54 5.28 -6.05 7.14
CA SER A 54 5.18 -7.29 6.36
C SER A 54 3.72 -7.64 6.07
N LEU A 55 2.82 -7.48 7.06
CA LEU A 55 1.37 -7.65 6.86
C LEU A 55 0.82 -6.68 5.81
N MET A 56 1.22 -5.40 5.86
CA MET A 56 0.84 -4.42 4.82
C MET A 56 1.28 -4.87 3.42
N LYS A 57 2.50 -5.40 3.28
CA LYS A 57 2.98 -5.93 1.99
C LYS A 57 2.25 -7.19 1.54
N LEU A 58 1.85 -8.06 2.48
CA LEU A 58 0.99 -9.21 2.17
C LEU A 58 -0.38 -8.76 1.67
N CYS A 59 -0.94 -7.66 2.19
CA CYS A 59 -2.18 -7.06 1.66
C CYS A 59 -2.01 -6.65 0.20
N ILE A 60 -0.90 -5.98 -0.13
CA ILE A 60 -0.60 -5.55 -1.50
C ILE A 60 -0.52 -6.76 -2.42
N LYS A 61 0.21 -7.81 -2.00
CA LYS A 61 0.29 -9.08 -2.74
C LYS A 61 -1.09 -9.69 -2.97
N TYR A 62 -1.94 -9.74 -1.95
CA TYR A 62 -3.31 -10.26 -2.05
C TYR A 62 -4.19 -9.43 -2.98
N LEU A 63 -4.13 -8.10 -2.89
CA LEU A 63 -4.89 -7.19 -3.76
C LEU A 63 -4.54 -7.42 -5.23
N ILE A 64 -3.25 -7.60 -5.55
CA ILE A 64 -2.80 -7.83 -6.92
C ILE A 64 -3.15 -9.25 -7.39
N ASN A 65 -2.76 -10.27 -6.61
CA ASN A 65 -2.79 -11.65 -7.08
C ASN A 65 -4.16 -12.30 -6.96
N GLU A 66 -4.87 -12.06 -5.85
CA GLU A 66 -6.15 -12.71 -5.56
C GLU A 66 -7.33 -11.83 -5.97
N LYS A 67 -7.31 -10.54 -5.65
CA LYS A 67 -8.37 -9.60 -6.04
C LYS A 67 -8.22 -9.05 -7.45
N LYS A 68 -7.10 -9.32 -8.13
CA LYS A 68 -6.81 -8.85 -9.50
C LYS A 68 -6.93 -7.33 -9.66
N ILE A 69 -6.63 -6.58 -8.60
CA ILE A 69 -6.61 -5.12 -8.64
C ILE A 69 -5.40 -4.69 -9.48
N ASN A 70 -5.63 -3.75 -10.41
CA ASN A 70 -4.56 -3.17 -11.19
C ASN A 70 -3.53 -2.53 -10.24
N PRO A 71 -2.23 -2.91 -10.31
CA PRO A 71 -1.19 -2.39 -9.44
C PRO A 71 -1.14 -0.85 -9.36
N ILE A 72 -1.46 -0.14 -10.45
CA ILE A 72 -1.47 1.33 -10.49
C ILE A 72 -2.53 1.96 -9.57
N HIS A 73 -3.49 1.18 -9.07
CA HIS A 73 -4.50 1.63 -8.09
C HIS A 73 -4.08 1.37 -6.63
N ILE A 74 -2.90 0.81 -6.40
CA ILE A 74 -2.41 0.47 -5.05
C ILE A 74 -1.26 1.39 -4.69
N LEU A 75 -1.44 2.21 -3.66
CA LEU A 75 -0.46 3.14 -3.14
C LEU A 75 0.05 2.68 -1.77
N TYR A 76 1.37 2.59 -1.64
CA TYR A 76 2.12 2.37 -0.42
C TYR A 76 3.10 3.51 -0.22
N VAL A 77 3.13 4.06 1.01
CA VAL A 77 3.97 5.19 1.36
C VAL A 77 4.53 4.98 2.76
N SER A 78 5.82 5.29 2.94
CA SER A 78 6.42 5.39 4.25
C SER A 78 6.37 6.84 4.72
N MET A 79 5.58 7.11 5.76
CA MET A 79 5.52 8.44 6.37
C MET A 79 6.77 8.79 7.18
N ASP A 80 7.68 7.83 7.38
CA ASP A 80 8.97 8.04 8.05
C ASP A 80 10.07 8.50 7.07
N ASP A 81 9.82 8.55 5.76
CA ASP A 81 10.81 9.00 4.77
C ASP A 81 11.00 10.52 4.85
N PHE A 82 12.24 10.96 5.08
CA PHE A 82 12.62 12.36 5.12
C PHE A 82 12.33 13.11 3.81
N LEU A 83 12.31 12.41 2.67
CA LEU A 83 11.99 12.99 1.36
C LEU A 83 10.50 13.35 1.21
N LEU A 84 9.65 12.85 2.12
CA LEU A 84 8.23 13.19 2.22
C LEU A 84 7.93 14.07 3.45
N LEU A 85 8.97 14.54 4.15
CA LEU A 85 8.79 15.42 5.31
C LEU A 85 8.06 16.70 4.91
N GLY A 86 7.06 17.09 5.72
CA GLY A 86 6.23 18.26 5.47
C GLY A 86 5.11 18.04 4.44
N LYS A 87 4.98 16.84 3.86
CA LYS A 87 3.85 16.48 3.01
C LYS A 87 2.70 15.90 3.82
N THR A 88 1.53 16.45 3.58
CA THR A 88 0.28 15.93 4.11
C THR A 88 -0.14 14.67 3.36
N ILE A 89 -0.94 13.82 4.01
CA ILE A 89 -1.54 12.63 3.36
C ILE A 89 -2.35 13.07 2.13
N ILE A 90 -3.04 14.22 2.20
CA ILE A 90 -3.83 14.76 1.09
C ILE A 90 -2.94 15.07 -0.11
N GLU A 91 -1.83 15.79 0.07
CA GLU A 91 -0.89 16.08 -1.02
C GLU A 91 -0.33 14.82 -1.68
N ILE A 92 -0.04 13.79 -0.88
CA ILE A 92 0.50 12.52 -1.36
C ILE A 92 -0.56 11.78 -2.19
N VAL A 93 -1.80 11.71 -1.71
CA VAL A 93 -2.91 11.05 -2.41
C VAL A 93 -3.26 11.77 -3.71
N GLU A 94 -3.32 13.10 -3.70
CA GLU A 94 -3.57 13.89 -4.91
C GLU A 94 -2.43 13.75 -5.93
N GLY A 95 -1.18 13.74 -5.46
CA GLY A 95 -0.02 13.46 -6.31
C GLY A 95 -0.09 12.08 -6.98
N PHE A 96 -0.49 11.05 -6.23
CA PHE A 96 -0.72 9.71 -6.76
C PHE A 96 -1.84 9.68 -7.82
N LYS A 97 -2.98 10.32 -7.55
CA LYS A 97 -4.10 10.38 -8.51
C LYS A 97 -3.70 11.07 -9.80
N MET A 98 -2.99 12.20 -9.70
CA MET A 98 -2.50 12.96 -10.85
C MET A 98 -1.53 12.14 -11.70
N LEU A 99 -0.60 11.42 -11.06
CA LEU A 99 0.39 10.57 -11.72
C LEU A 99 -0.27 9.49 -12.59
N HIS A 100 -1.30 8.83 -12.09
CA HIS A 100 -1.99 7.74 -12.79
C HIS A 100 -3.27 8.16 -13.50
N LYS A 101 -3.58 9.46 -13.56
CA LYS A 101 -4.81 10.03 -14.16
C LYS A 101 -6.08 9.37 -13.61
N ILE A 102 -6.08 9.05 -12.32
CA ILE A 102 -7.23 8.44 -11.63
C ILE A 102 -8.28 9.54 -11.47
N LYS A 103 -9.45 9.34 -12.08
CA LYS A 103 -10.59 10.23 -11.90
C LYS A 103 -11.13 10.05 -10.49
N ASN A 104 -11.56 11.13 -9.85
CA ASN A 104 -12.40 11.01 -8.67
C ASN A 104 -13.71 10.35 -9.11
N GLU A 105 -13.96 9.13 -8.66
CA GLU A 105 -15.32 8.59 -8.68
C GLU A 105 -16.16 9.53 -7.81
N GLN A 106 -17.20 10.11 -8.40
CA GLN A 106 -18.16 10.89 -7.62
C GLN A 106 -18.84 9.95 -6.61
N PRO A 107 -19.06 10.41 -5.36
CA PRO A 107 -19.70 9.60 -4.33
C PRO A 107 -21.12 9.16 -4.70
#